data_AF-A0ABD2Q8X2-F1
#
_entry.id   AF-A0ABD2Q8X2-F1
#
_cell.length_a   1.000
_cell.length_b   1.000
_cell.length_c   1.000
_cell.angle_alpha   90.00
_cell.angle_beta   90.00
_cell.angle_gamma   90.00
#
_symmetry.space_group_name_H-M   'P 1'
#
loop_
_entity.id
_entity.type
_entity.pdbx_description
1 polymer ?
#
loop_
_entity_poly.entity_id
_entity_poly.type
_entity_poly.pdbx_seq_one_letter_code
_entity_poly.pdbx_strand_id
1 'polypeptide(L)'
;MPGSSEVNAEAFSFELQHATTPYGSSVRLTSETVTKRLGPKAFEPSNRYRLATWLNHLEDSHRIVYYICDKQRSSVWTRRCIRQTDCILVLHMADSKFSDKPTMIETALKEDQTKVTKVLVLLHSQHKDYPTVGRTAQWLNSRPWISQHFHIRCPSRVLAPRNKQALVSLYTQVFTQEKPNPFADMSRLARCLTGKAIGLVLGGGGARGAAHVGIIKIFQEAGIPVDMIGGTSIGSFMGALWAEEPRIAPFTQRAREFCSSFTSLWAKLKDLTYPTVSIFSGREFNSALKTVFKNRQIEDLWLPFFCITTDITNCKMRVHSNGELWRFVRASMSYPILLPPIGDPMDGALLVDGVFTNNVPGI
;
A
#
# COMPACT_ATOMS: atom_id res chain seq x y z
N MET A 1 -7.26 -12.30 -8.56
CA MET A 1 -8.60 -12.24 -9.18
C MET A 1 -8.75 -10.93 -9.95
N PRO A 2 -9.06 -10.95 -11.25
CA PRO A 2 -9.34 -9.73 -12.00
C PRO A 2 -10.65 -9.11 -11.53
N GLY A 3 -10.60 -7.88 -11.04
CA GLY A 3 -11.76 -7.10 -10.62
C GLY A 3 -12.44 -6.36 -11.76
N SER A 4 -11.78 -6.20 -12.92
CA SER A 4 -12.39 -5.65 -14.13
C SER A 4 -11.92 -6.40 -15.38
N SER A 5 -12.64 -6.22 -16.49
CA SER A 5 -12.29 -6.83 -17.78
C SER A 5 -10.97 -6.31 -18.36
N GLU A 6 -10.60 -5.08 -17.98
CA GLU A 6 -9.38 -4.36 -18.38
C GLU A 6 -8.11 -4.95 -17.76
N VAL A 7 -8.22 -5.60 -16.59
CA VAL A 7 -7.05 -6.13 -15.89
C VAL A 7 -6.59 -7.45 -16.52
N ASN A 8 -5.34 -7.47 -16.99
CA ASN A 8 -4.67 -8.67 -17.43
C ASN A 8 -4.05 -9.42 -16.23
N ALA A 9 -4.86 -10.26 -15.57
CA ALA A 9 -4.41 -11.05 -14.42
C ALA A 9 -3.30 -12.07 -14.78
N GLU A 10 -3.26 -12.56 -16.01
CA GLU A 10 -2.20 -13.47 -16.45
C GLU A 10 -0.86 -12.76 -16.58
N ALA A 11 -0.82 -11.56 -17.19
CA ALA A 11 0.39 -10.75 -17.25
C ALA A 11 0.86 -10.34 -15.85
N PHE A 12 -0.07 -9.85 -15.02
CA PHE A 12 0.23 -9.44 -13.65
C PHE A 12 0.86 -10.58 -12.84
N SER A 13 0.31 -11.79 -12.93
CA SER A 13 0.87 -12.94 -12.23
C SER A 13 2.26 -13.36 -12.74
N PHE A 14 2.66 -12.97 -13.95
CA PHE A 14 4.00 -13.32 -14.47
C PHE A 14 5.03 -12.34 -13.91
N GLU A 15 4.72 -11.05 -13.87
CA GLU A 15 5.57 -10.09 -13.16
C GLU A 15 5.69 -10.42 -11.68
N LEU A 16 4.58 -10.77 -11.02
CA LEU A 16 4.61 -11.10 -9.60
C LEU A 16 5.43 -12.38 -9.35
N GLN A 17 5.37 -13.34 -10.28
CA GLN A 17 6.23 -14.52 -10.25
C GLN A 17 7.71 -14.15 -10.46
N HIS A 18 8.02 -13.26 -11.39
CA HIS A 18 9.37 -12.73 -11.58
C HIS A 18 9.88 -12.07 -10.31
N ALA A 19 9.08 -11.16 -9.73
CA ALA A 19 9.37 -10.47 -8.48
C ALA A 19 9.56 -11.38 -7.27
N THR A 20 8.94 -12.57 -7.26
CA THR A 20 9.08 -13.54 -6.16
C THR A 20 10.20 -14.55 -6.33
N THR A 21 10.87 -14.59 -7.47
CA THR A 21 12.02 -15.47 -7.75
C THR A 21 13.08 -15.47 -6.63
N PRO A 22 13.45 -14.32 -6.01
CA PRO A 22 14.42 -14.30 -4.92
C PRO A 22 13.95 -14.99 -3.62
N TYR A 23 12.64 -15.21 -3.45
CA TYR A 23 12.05 -15.69 -2.19
C TYR A 23 11.69 -17.18 -2.20
N GLY A 24 11.80 -17.87 -3.34
CA GLY A 24 11.63 -19.33 -3.43
C GLY A 24 10.98 -19.80 -4.74
N SER A 25 10.75 -21.10 -4.83
CA SER A 25 10.05 -21.72 -5.96
C SER A 25 8.59 -21.27 -6.02
N SER A 26 8.11 -20.99 -7.22
CA SER A 26 6.74 -20.57 -7.45
C SER A 26 6.14 -21.23 -8.70
N VAL A 27 4.85 -21.58 -8.62
CA VAL A 27 4.10 -22.18 -9.72
C VAL A 27 2.80 -21.41 -9.95
N ARG A 28 2.36 -21.37 -11.22
CA ARG A 28 1.11 -20.72 -11.62
C ARG A 28 0.10 -21.74 -12.13
N LEU A 29 -1.13 -21.61 -11.67
CA LEU A 29 -2.24 -22.48 -12.02
C LEU A 29 -3.39 -21.66 -12.60
N THR A 30 -3.77 -22.01 -13.83
CA THR A 30 -4.97 -21.54 -14.50
C THR A 30 -5.92 -22.72 -14.70
N SER A 31 -7.19 -22.44 -14.97
CA SER A 31 -8.17 -23.47 -15.35
C SER A 31 -7.67 -24.34 -16.53
N GLU A 32 -7.01 -23.73 -17.51
CA GLU A 32 -6.39 -24.42 -18.66
C GLU A 32 -5.21 -25.33 -18.29
N THR A 33 -4.35 -24.90 -17.36
CA THR A 33 -3.23 -25.74 -16.89
C THR A 33 -3.76 -26.99 -16.19
N VAL A 34 -4.83 -26.83 -15.41
CA VAL A 34 -5.48 -27.92 -14.68
C VAL A 34 -6.12 -28.92 -15.67
N THR A 35 -6.87 -28.43 -16.66
CA THR A 35 -7.52 -29.29 -17.66
C THR A 35 -6.51 -30.00 -18.57
N LYS A 36 -5.40 -29.34 -18.91
CA LYS A 36 -4.30 -29.99 -19.65
C LYS A 36 -3.67 -31.14 -18.86
N ARG A 37 -3.57 -31.03 -17.53
CA ARG A 37 -2.92 -32.05 -16.68
C ARG A 37 -3.85 -33.19 -16.28
N LEU A 38 -5.10 -32.87 -15.92
CA LEU A 38 -6.07 -33.82 -15.35
C LEU A 38 -7.16 -34.25 -16.36
N GLY A 39 -7.18 -33.64 -17.54
CA GLY A 39 -8.16 -33.89 -18.60
C GLY A 39 -9.37 -32.94 -18.56
N PRO A 40 -10.28 -33.04 -19.53
CA PRO A 40 -11.44 -32.15 -19.66
C PRO A 40 -12.44 -32.29 -18.50
N LYS A 41 -12.46 -33.45 -17.83
CA LYS A 41 -13.35 -33.77 -16.70
C LYS A 41 -12.75 -33.40 -15.34
N ALA A 42 -11.68 -32.60 -15.30
CA ALA A 42 -10.96 -32.27 -14.07
C ALA A 42 -11.83 -31.60 -12.99
N PHE A 43 -12.90 -30.90 -13.40
CA PHE A 43 -13.80 -30.18 -12.48
C PHE A 43 -15.08 -30.95 -12.14
N GLU A 44 -15.24 -32.17 -12.63
CA GLU A 44 -16.38 -33.03 -12.25
C GLU A 44 -16.24 -33.52 -10.80
N PRO A 45 -17.36 -33.71 -10.06
CA PRO A 45 -17.33 -34.18 -8.67
C PRO A 45 -16.57 -35.50 -8.47
N SER A 46 -16.59 -36.38 -9.48
CA SER A 46 -15.87 -37.66 -9.52
C SER A 46 -14.36 -37.51 -9.39
N ASN A 47 -13.78 -36.43 -9.94
CA ASN A 47 -12.33 -36.18 -9.94
C ASN A 47 -11.86 -35.26 -8.81
N ARG A 48 -12.76 -34.90 -7.88
CA ARG A 48 -12.46 -33.94 -6.81
C ARG A 48 -11.28 -34.36 -5.94
N TYR A 49 -11.19 -35.64 -5.60
CA TYR A 49 -10.07 -36.17 -4.80
C TYR A 49 -8.75 -36.06 -5.57
N ARG A 50 -8.72 -36.50 -6.84
CA ARG A 50 -7.53 -36.44 -7.69
C ARG A 50 -7.01 -35.01 -7.88
N LEU A 51 -7.92 -34.06 -8.08
CA LEU A 51 -7.58 -32.64 -8.16
C LEU A 51 -6.98 -32.14 -6.84
N ALA A 52 -7.62 -32.44 -5.71
CA ALA A 52 -7.14 -32.01 -4.39
C ALA A 52 -5.75 -32.58 -4.07
N THR A 53 -5.52 -33.87 -4.30
CA THR A 53 -4.21 -34.50 -4.07
C THR A 53 -3.12 -33.86 -4.92
N TRP A 54 -3.41 -33.58 -6.19
CA TRP A 54 -2.45 -32.95 -7.08
C TRP A 54 -2.11 -31.50 -6.66
N LEU A 55 -3.12 -30.71 -6.25
CA LEU A 55 -2.90 -29.36 -5.75
C LEU A 55 -2.09 -29.36 -4.45
N ASN A 56 -2.40 -30.26 -3.51
CA ASN A 56 -1.63 -30.39 -2.27
C ASN A 56 -0.16 -30.73 -2.54
N HIS A 57 0.12 -31.58 -3.54
CA HIS A 57 1.51 -31.88 -3.93
C HIS A 57 2.23 -30.66 -4.51
N LEU A 58 1.52 -29.78 -5.24
CA LEU A 58 2.09 -28.52 -5.71
C LEU A 58 2.37 -27.55 -4.56
N GLU A 59 1.48 -27.48 -3.58
CA GLU A 59 1.64 -26.67 -2.37
C GLU A 59 2.79 -27.16 -1.48
N ASP A 60 3.06 -28.46 -1.46
CA ASP A 60 4.20 -29.04 -0.74
C ASP A 60 5.54 -28.82 -1.47
N SER A 61 5.53 -28.90 -2.80
CA SER A 61 6.75 -28.77 -3.62
C SER A 61 7.17 -27.32 -3.91
N HIS A 62 6.24 -26.37 -3.86
CA HIS A 62 6.49 -24.96 -4.17
C HIS A 62 6.18 -24.08 -2.97
N ARG A 63 7.09 -23.15 -2.68
CA ARG A 63 6.87 -22.18 -1.60
C ARG A 63 5.68 -21.26 -1.87
N ILE A 64 5.40 -20.96 -3.15
CA ILE A 64 4.33 -20.05 -3.56
C ILE A 64 3.53 -20.67 -4.71
N VAL A 65 2.21 -20.77 -4.53
CA VAL A 65 1.29 -21.26 -5.58
C VAL A 65 0.33 -20.14 -5.97
N TYR A 66 0.40 -19.70 -7.22
CA TYR A 66 -0.48 -18.67 -7.77
C TYR A 66 -1.71 -19.29 -8.43
N TYR A 67 -2.86 -19.11 -7.80
CA TYR A 67 -4.16 -19.46 -8.36
C TYR A 67 -4.75 -18.29 -9.17
N ILE A 68 -4.85 -18.46 -10.49
CA ILE A 68 -5.38 -17.43 -11.39
C ILE A 68 -6.85 -17.74 -11.66
N CYS A 69 -7.73 -16.88 -11.14
CA CYS A 69 -9.18 -17.01 -11.32
C CYS A 69 -9.63 -16.64 -12.73
N ASP A 70 -10.64 -17.32 -13.23
CA ASP A 70 -11.31 -16.97 -14.49
C ASP A 70 -12.16 -15.71 -14.31
N LYS A 71 -12.46 -15.03 -15.42
CA LYS A 71 -13.32 -13.83 -15.44
C LYS A 71 -14.80 -14.13 -15.12
N GLN A 72 -15.22 -15.41 -15.15
CA GLN A 72 -16.61 -15.80 -14.96
C GLN A 72 -16.86 -16.32 -13.53
N ARG A 73 -17.90 -15.80 -12.86
CA ARG A 73 -18.31 -16.19 -11.49
C ARG A 73 -18.70 -17.67 -11.39
N SER A 74 -19.31 -18.24 -12.43
CA SER A 74 -19.81 -19.63 -12.44
C SER A 74 -18.70 -20.68 -12.48
N SER A 75 -17.45 -20.29 -12.78
CA SER A 75 -16.33 -21.22 -12.89
C SER A 75 -16.13 -22.00 -11.59
N VAL A 76 -16.14 -23.33 -11.72
CA VAL A 76 -15.83 -24.25 -10.61
C VAL A 76 -14.41 -24.00 -10.11
N TRP A 77 -13.49 -23.64 -11.03
CA TRP A 77 -12.11 -23.30 -10.71
C TRP A 77 -12.03 -22.05 -9.81
N THR A 78 -12.67 -20.95 -10.17
CA THR A 78 -12.66 -19.72 -9.35
C THR A 78 -13.18 -19.97 -7.93
N ARG A 79 -14.27 -20.74 -7.78
CA ARG A 79 -14.80 -21.11 -6.45
C ARG A 79 -13.82 -21.99 -5.66
N ARG A 80 -13.07 -22.85 -6.33
CA ARG A 80 -12.01 -23.66 -5.70
C ARG A 80 -10.84 -22.79 -5.24
N CYS A 81 -10.37 -21.86 -6.08
CA CYS A 81 -9.28 -20.93 -5.75
C CYS A 81 -9.61 -20.12 -4.48
N ILE A 82 -10.83 -19.57 -4.39
CA ILE A 82 -11.25 -18.77 -3.23
C ILE A 82 -11.20 -19.58 -1.94
N ARG A 83 -11.57 -20.87 -1.97
CA ARG A 83 -11.62 -21.73 -0.79
C ARG A 83 -10.27 -22.30 -0.35
N GLN A 84 -9.30 -22.37 -1.27
CA GLN A 84 -8.01 -23.01 -1.01
C GLN A 84 -6.89 -22.01 -0.71
N THR A 85 -7.06 -20.75 -1.08
CA THR A 85 -6.01 -19.73 -0.94
C THR A 85 -5.94 -19.15 0.46
N ASP A 86 -4.72 -18.88 0.93
CA ASP A 86 -4.48 -18.15 2.19
C ASP A 86 -4.62 -16.62 2.01
N CYS A 87 -4.42 -16.14 0.79
CA CYS A 87 -4.52 -14.73 0.43
C CYS A 87 -5.17 -14.54 -0.95
N ILE A 88 -6.15 -13.63 -1.03
CA ILE A 88 -6.84 -13.27 -2.27
C ILE A 88 -6.44 -11.86 -2.68
N LEU A 89 -5.75 -11.76 -3.82
CA LEU A 89 -5.46 -10.48 -4.47
C LEU A 89 -6.64 -10.08 -5.37
N VAL A 90 -7.25 -8.94 -5.07
CA VAL A 90 -8.32 -8.32 -5.87
C VAL A 90 -7.70 -7.21 -6.70
N LEU A 91 -7.60 -7.42 -8.02
CA LEU A 91 -6.86 -6.53 -8.91
C LEU A 91 -7.83 -5.56 -9.61
N HIS A 92 -7.58 -4.25 -9.50
CA HIS A 92 -8.36 -3.22 -10.19
C HIS A 92 -7.47 -2.19 -10.85
N MET A 93 -7.92 -1.65 -11.98
CA MET A 93 -7.30 -0.45 -12.56
C MET A 93 -7.77 0.76 -11.74
N ALA A 94 -6.82 1.50 -11.16
CA ALA A 94 -7.12 2.59 -10.22
C ALA A 94 -7.96 3.72 -10.85
N ASP A 95 -7.77 3.96 -12.16
CA ASP A 95 -8.46 5.02 -12.89
C ASP A 95 -9.76 4.57 -13.58
N SER A 96 -10.12 3.29 -13.48
CA SER A 96 -11.31 2.75 -14.17
C SER A 96 -12.62 3.33 -13.64
N LYS A 97 -13.52 3.72 -14.54
CA LYS A 97 -14.82 4.33 -14.22
C LYS A 97 -15.78 3.39 -13.47
N PHE A 98 -15.46 2.10 -13.38
CA PHE A 98 -16.27 1.06 -12.71
C PHE A 98 -15.97 0.91 -11.21
N SER A 99 -15.42 1.98 -10.62
CA SER A 99 -14.85 2.04 -9.26
C SER A 99 -15.87 1.86 -8.13
N ASP A 100 -17.14 2.20 -8.38
CA ASP A 100 -18.06 2.53 -7.29
C ASP A 100 -18.80 1.32 -6.72
N LYS A 101 -18.81 0.18 -7.43
CA LYS A 101 -19.56 -1.00 -7.01
C LYS A 101 -18.71 -2.27 -7.07
N PRO A 102 -18.79 -3.14 -6.04
CA PRO A 102 -18.20 -4.46 -6.10
C PRO A 102 -18.72 -5.22 -7.32
N THR A 103 -17.81 -5.88 -8.04
CA THR A 103 -18.21 -6.74 -9.15
C THR A 103 -18.93 -7.98 -8.66
N MET A 104 -19.64 -8.66 -9.57
CA MET A 104 -20.37 -9.89 -9.24
C MET A 104 -19.48 -10.95 -8.56
N ILE A 105 -18.18 -11.01 -8.87
CA ILE A 105 -17.27 -11.95 -8.22
C ILE A 105 -16.90 -11.45 -6.80
N GLU A 106 -16.70 -10.15 -6.62
CA GLU A 106 -16.45 -9.56 -5.29
C GLU A 106 -17.65 -9.69 -4.36
N THR A 107 -18.88 -9.60 -4.86
CA THR A 107 -20.09 -9.86 -4.05
C THR A 107 -20.09 -11.30 -3.51
N ALA A 108 -19.57 -12.28 -4.26
CA ALA A 108 -19.41 -13.64 -3.77
C ALA A 108 -18.38 -13.71 -2.63
N LEU A 109 -17.30 -12.93 -2.70
CA LEU A 109 -16.30 -12.84 -1.64
C LEU A 109 -16.82 -12.18 -0.37
N LYS A 110 -17.80 -11.28 -0.50
CA LYS A 110 -18.50 -10.66 0.63
C LYS A 110 -19.36 -11.69 1.38
N GLU A 111 -20.03 -12.57 0.64
CA GLU A 111 -20.88 -13.63 1.20
C GLU A 111 -20.07 -14.80 1.77
N ASP A 112 -18.80 -14.94 1.38
CA ASP A 112 -17.94 -16.03 1.82
C ASP A 112 -17.42 -15.78 3.25
N GLN A 113 -17.74 -16.70 4.16
CA GLN A 113 -17.37 -16.62 5.58
C GLN A 113 -15.91 -17.00 5.86
N THR A 114 -15.11 -17.21 4.81
CA THR A 114 -13.72 -17.62 4.95
C THR A 114 -12.88 -16.47 5.53
N LYS A 115 -12.05 -16.79 6.54
CA LYS A 115 -11.11 -15.85 7.20
C LYS A 115 -9.89 -15.49 6.34
N VAL A 116 -9.96 -15.74 5.04
CA VAL A 116 -8.87 -15.51 4.09
C VAL A 116 -8.56 -14.02 4.00
N THR A 117 -7.27 -13.67 4.00
CA THR A 117 -6.82 -12.28 3.88
C THR A 117 -7.12 -11.77 2.48
N LYS A 118 -7.87 -10.66 2.39
CA LYS A 118 -8.28 -10.06 1.12
C LYS A 118 -7.49 -8.76 0.93
N VAL A 119 -6.71 -8.70 -0.15
CA VAL A 119 -5.83 -7.56 -0.44
C VAL A 119 -6.28 -6.87 -1.73
N LEU A 120 -6.53 -5.57 -1.66
CA LEU A 120 -6.82 -4.75 -2.83
C LEU A 120 -5.51 -4.34 -3.51
N VAL A 121 -5.38 -4.58 -4.80
CA VAL A 121 -4.24 -4.09 -5.59
C VAL A 121 -4.76 -3.15 -6.67
N LEU A 122 -4.42 -1.86 -6.50
CA LEU A 122 -4.76 -0.80 -7.43
C LEU A 122 -3.61 -0.62 -8.41
N LEU A 123 -3.86 -0.92 -9.67
CA LEU A 123 -2.88 -0.87 -10.74
C LEU A 123 -2.88 0.52 -11.38
N HIS A 124 -1.67 1.07 -11.52
CA HIS A 124 -1.40 2.37 -12.14
C HIS A 124 -0.46 2.19 -13.33
N SER A 125 -0.54 3.11 -14.29
CA SER A 125 0.51 3.24 -15.32
C SER A 125 1.86 3.56 -14.67
N GLN A 126 2.94 3.04 -15.23
CA GLN A 126 4.31 3.26 -14.76
C GLN A 126 4.67 4.74 -14.64
N HIS A 127 4.10 5.60 -15.49
CA HIS A 127 4.38 7.04 -15.55
C HIS A 127 3.47 7.89 -14.67
N LYS A 128 2.57 7.28 -13.89
CA LYS A 128 1.69 8.02 -13.00
C LYS A 128 2.50 8.58 -11.83
N ASP A 129 2.51 9.90 -11.68
CA ASP A 129 3.24 10.56 -10.60
C ASP A 129 2.62 10.29 -9.23
N TYR A 130 1.29 10.38 -9.13
CA TYR A 130 0.57 10.25 -7.86
C TYR A 130 -0.78 9.55 -8.03
N PRO A 131 -1.25 8.78 -7.03
CA PRO A 131 -2.60 8.25 -7.01
C PRO A 131 -3.64 9.38 -6.99
N THR A 132 -4.83 9.07 -7.50
CA THR A 132 -5.91 10.06 -7.63
C THR A 132 -6.51 10.33 -6.25
N VAL A 133 -6.48 11.60 -5.84
CA VAL A 133 -6.90 12.04 -4.50
C VAL A 133 -8.35 11.65 -4.18
N GLY A 134 -8.58 11.11 -2.99
CA GLY A 134 -9.88 10.77 -2.42
C GLY A 134 -10.55 9.54 -3.04
N ARG A 135 -9.94 8.94 -4.07
CA ARG A 135 -10.51 7.79 -4.78
C ARG A 135 -10.29 6.49 -4.03
N THR A 136 -9.16 6.34 -3.34
CA THR A 136 -8.86 5.11 -2.59
C THR A 136 -9.82 4.91 -1.43
N ALA A 137 -10.21 6.01 -0.77
CA ALA A 137 -11.25 6.00 0.26
C ALA A 137 -12.57 5.38 -0.27
N GLN A 138 -12.99 5.73 -1.49
CA GLN A 138 -14.21 5.19 -2.11
C GLN A 138 -14.09 3.68 -2.36
N TRP A 139 -12.92 3.21 -2.81
CA TRP A 139 -12.63 1.79 -2.98
C TRP A 139 -12.73 1.01 -1.67
N LEU A 140 -12.16 1.56 -0.59
CA LEU A 140 -12.13 0.93 0.72
C LEU A 140 -13.51 0.95 1.39
N ASN A 141 -14.23 2.08 1.32
CA ASN A 141 -15.57 2.22 1.89
C ASN A 141 -16.59 1.27 1.26
N SER A 142 -16.46 1.01 -0.05
CA SER A 142 -17.31 0.02 -0.75
C SER A 142 -16.93 -1.44 -0.44
N ARG A 143 -15.77 -1.69 0.20
CA ARG A 143 -15.20 -3.02 0.44
C ARG A 143 -14.61 -3.16 1.86
N PRO A 144 -15.45 -3.03 2.92
CA PRO A 144 -14.98 -3.10 4.32
C PRO A 144 -14.36 -4.45 4.72
N TRP A 145 -14.53 -5.51 3.91
CA TRP A 145 -13.92 -6.82 4.12
C TRP A 145 -12.47 -6.92 3.64
N ILE A 146 -11.90 -5.86 3.06
CA ILE A 146 -10.51 -5.81 2.62
C ILE A 146 -9.62 -5.51 3.81
N SER A 147 -8.57 -6.32 3.96
CA SER A 147 -7.63 -6.20 5.07
C SER A 147 -6.52 -5.17 4.79
N GLN A 148 -6.06 -5.08 3.54
CA GLN A 148 -4.96 -4.22 3.13
C GLN A 148 -5.12 -3.79 1.67
N HIS A 149 -4.50 -2.66 1.30
CA HIS A 149 -4.42 -2.23 -0.09
C HIS A 149 -3.01 -1.81 -0.51
N PHE A 150 -2.71 -1.93 -1.80
CA PHE A 150 -1.45 -1.51 -2.39
C PHE A 150 -1.68 -0.79 -3.72
N HIS A 151 -0.97 0.33 -3.91
CA HIS A 151 -0.86 1.03 -5.18
C HIS A 151 0.37 0.54 -5.94
N ILE A 152 0.19 -0.08 -7.11
CA ILE A 152 1.27 -0.67 -7.89
C ILE A 152 1.42 0.05 -9.23
N ARG A 153 2.58 0.66 -9.47
CA ARG A 153 2.97 1.12 -10.81
C ARG A 153 3.40 -0.08 -11.64
N CYS A 154 2.60 -0.39 -12.66
CA CYS A 154 2.84 -1.51 -13.54
C CYS A 154 3.59 -1.09 -14.79
N PRO A 155 4.63 -1.83 -15.20
CA PRO A 155 5.24 -1.68 -16.51
C PRO A 155 4.22 -1.83 -17.63
N SER A 156 4.43 -1.13 -18.75
CA SER A 156 3.51 -1.17 -19.91
C SER A 156 3.26 -2.58 -20.44
N ARG A 157 4.22 -3.50 -20.28
CA ARG A 157 4.08 -4.92 -20.68
C ARG A 157 3.03 -5.71 -19.89
N VAL A 158 2.62 -5.23 -18.71
CA VAL A 158 1.54 -5.80 -17.90
C VAL A 158 0.17 -5.35 -18.37
N LEU A 159 0.07 -4.07 -18.72
CA LEU A 159 -1.18 -3.42 -19.08
C LEU A 159 -1.55 -3.65 -20.55
N ALA A 160 -0.55 -3.90 -21.41
CA ALA A 160 -0.78 -4.17 -22.83
C ALA A 160 -1.52 -5.49 -23.05
N PRO A 161 -2.61 -5.51 -23.84
CA PRO A 161 -3.27 -6.75 -24.21
C PRO A 161 -2.33 -7.56 -25.11
N ARG A 162 -2.14 -8.84 -24.77
CA ARG A 162 -1.30 -9.78 -25.54
C ARG A 162 -1.95 -11.15 -25.59
N ASN A 163 -1.68 -11.88 -26.67
CA ASN A 163 -2.06 -13.28 -26.76
C ASN A 163 -1.22 -14.13 -25.79
N LYS A 164 -1.77 -15.24 -25.29
CA LYS A 164 -1.18 -16.09 -24.26
C LYS A 164 0.21 -16.61 -24.64
N GLN A 165 0.37 -17.10 -25.87
CA GLN A 165 1.67 -17.62 -26.35
C GLN A 165 2.74 -16.54 -26.39
N ALA A 166 2.41 -15.36 -26.93
CA ALA A 166 3.32 -14.22 -26.97
C ALA A 166 3.69 -13.74 -25.57
N LEU A 167 2.75 -13.83 -24.62
CA LEU A 167 2.95 -13.48 -23.24
C LEU A 167 3.93 -14.45 -22.57
N VAL A 168 3.76 -15.77 -22.77
CA VAL A 168 4.72 -16.78 -22.28
C VAL A 168 6.11 -16.52 -22.86
N SER A 169 6.24 -16.34 -24.18
CA SER A 169 7.55 -16.10 -24.82
C SER A 169 8.24 -14.85 -24.29
N LEU A 170 7.50 -13.75 -24.09
CA LEU A 170 8.04 -12.53 -23.49
C LEU A 170 8.57 -12.80 -22.09
N TYR A 171 7.77 -13.39 -21.22
CA TYR A 171 8.19 -13.56 -19.83
C TYR A 171 9.32 -14.57 -19.72
N THR A 172 9.38 -15.60 -20.56
CA THR A 172 10.57 -16.47 -20.66
C THR A 172 11.83 -15.65 -20.91
N GLN A 173 11.80 -14.67 -21.82
CA GLN A 173 12.92 -13.76 -22.05
C GLN A 173 13.22 -12.90 -20.82
N VAL A 174 12.20 -12.32 -20.18
CA VAL A 174 12.35 -11.51 -18.95
C VAL A 174 13.00 -12.31 -17.83
N PHE A 175 12.56 -13.55 -17.58
CA PHE A 175 13.15 -14.44 -16.57
C PHE A 175 14.62 -14.76 -16.86
N THR A 176 15.00 -14.87 -18.13
CA THR A 176 16.39 -15.16 -18.50
C THR A 176 17.30 -13.94 -18.48
N GLN A 177 16.79 -12.75 -18.80
CA GLN A 177 17.59 -11.56 -19.06
C GLN A 177 17.59 -10.55 -17.91
N GLU A 178 16.48 -10.44 -17.17
CA GLU A 178 16.29 -9.40 -16.17
C GLU A 178 16.30 -9.98 -14.75
N LYS A 179 17.04 -9.34 -13.84
CA LYS A 179 16.85 -9.56 -12.40
C LYS A 179 15.71 -8.66 -11.89
N PRO A 180 14.89 -9.12 -10.94
CA PRO A 180 13.85 -8.28 -10.34
C PRO A 180 14.45 -7.04 -9.70
N ASN A 181 13.93 -5.86 -10.06
CA ASN A 181 14.36 -4.61 -9.43
C ASN A 181 13.83 -4.54 -7.98
N PRO A 182 14.68 -4.42 -6.96
CA PRO A 182 14.24 -4.40 -5.57
C PRO A 182 13.31 -3.22 -5.23
N PHE A 183 13.46 -2.08 -5.92
CA PHE A 183 12.67 -0.86 -5.70
C PHE A 183 11.36 -0.82 -6.49
N ALA A 184 11.09 -1.81 -7.35
CA ALA A 184 9.83 -1.86 -8.08
C ALA A 184 8.66 -2.16 -7.13
N ASP A 185 7.50 -1.54 -7.39
CA ASP A 185 6.30 -1.75 -6.58
C ASP A 185 5.84 -3.22 -6.61
N MET A 186 6.10 -3.96 -7.70
CA MET A 186 5.82 -5.39 -7.77
C MET A 186 6.69 -6.21 -6.83
N SER A 187 7.97 -5.84 -6.68
CA SER A 187 8.90 -6.45 -5.71
C SER A 187 8.50 -6.13 -4.27
N ARG A 188 7.97 -4.92 -4.02
CA ARG A 188 7.35 -4.59 -2.72
C ARG A 188 6.15 -5.50 -2.44
N LEU A 189 5.24 -5.67 -3.39
CA LEU A 189 4.10 -6.57 -3.23
C LEU A 189 4.56 -8.01 -2.95
N ALA A 190 5.56 -8.50 -3.70
CA ALA A 190 6.17 -9.80 -3.47
C ALA A 190 6.72 -9.95 -2.04
N ARG A 191 7.43 -8.94 -1.52
CA ARG A 191 7.94 -8.92 -0.13
C ARG A 191 6.83 -8.93 0.90
N CYS A 192 5.78 -8.13 0.71
CA CYS A 192 4.62 -8.11 1.60
C CYS A 192 3.94 -9.48 1.67
N LEU A 193 3.72 -10.12 0.52
CA LEU A 193 3.05 -11.42 0.46
C LEU A 193 3.90 -12.58 1.01
N THR A 194 5.23 -12.44 0.99
CA THR A 194 6.16 -13.48 1.48
C THR A 194 6.63 -13.26 2.92
N GLY A 195 6.13 -12.22 3.60
CA GLY A 195 6.55 -11.87 4.96
C GLY A 195 7.99 -11.35 5.05
N LYS A 196 8.49 -10.74 3.97
CA LYS A 196 9.85 -10.17 3.85
C LYS A 196 9.84 -8.65 3.64
N ALA A 197 8.70 -8.01 3.91
CA ALA A 197 8.58 -6.56 3.81
C ALA A 197 9.45 -5.83 4.83
N ILE A 198 10.04 -4.71 4.41
CA ILE A 198 10.88 -3.86 5.25
C ILE A 198 10.10 -2.61 5.64
N GLY A 199 9.80 -2.48 6.93
CA GLY A 199 9.21 -1.28 7.49
C GLY A 199 10.27 -0.30 7.98
N LEU A 200 10.10 0.99 7.67
CA LEU A 200 10.93 2.07 8.21
C LEU A 200 10.12 2.91 9.21
N VAL A 201 10.62 3.06 10.42
CA VAL A 201 9.97 3.89 11.45
C VAL A 201 10.84 5.11 11.74
N LEU A 202 10.26 6.30 11.60
CA LEU A 202 10.94 7.58 11.80
C LEU A 202 10.48 8.23 13.11
N GLY A 203 11.41 8.37 14.05
CA GLY A 203 11.11 8.97 15.35
C GLY A 203 10.95 10.49 15.32
N GLY A 204 10.36 11.00 16.40
CA GLY A 204 10.26 12.44 16.67
C GLY A 204 11.58 13.05 17.17
N GLY A 205 11.71 14.37 17.01
CA GLY A 205 12.95 15.09 17.39
C GLY A 205 13.09 16.52 16.87
N GLY A 206 12.00 17.14 16.40
CA GLY A 206 12.01 18.51 15.87
C GLY A 206 13.04 18.73 14.75
N ALA A 207 13.92 19.71 14.93
CA ALA A 207 14.95 20.06 13.93
C ALA A 207 15.91 18.91 13.59
N ARG A 208 16.10 17.94 14.50
CA ARG A 208 16.95 16.75 14.24
C ARG A 208 16.36 15.84 13.15
N GLY A 209 15.09 16.00 12.79
CA GLY A 209 14.44 15.23 11.73
C GLY A 209 15.04 15.41 10.33
N ALA A 210 15.89 16.42 10.10
CA ALA A 210 16.66 16.54 8.87
C ALA A 210 17.57 15.31 8.62
N ALA A 211 17.99 14.62 9.68
CA ALA A 211 18.78 13.39 9.57
C ALA A 211 18.03 12.25 8.84
N HIS A 212 16.69 12.23 8.90
CA HIS A 212 15.87 11.22 8.21
C HIS A 212 16.08 11.22 6.69
N VAL A 213 16.37 12.38 6.10
CA VAL A 213 16.71 12.50 4.67
C VAL A 213 17.99 11.73 4.33
N GLY A 214 19.01 11.83 5.20
CA GLY A 214 20.26 11.09 5.05
C GLY A 214 20.07 9.58 5.18
N ILE A 215 19.26 9.14 6.15
CA ILE A 215 18.96 7.71 6.36
C ILE A 215 18.28 7.11 5.12
N ILE A 216 17.26 7.76 4.58
CA ILE A 216 16.55 7.29 3.39
C ILE A 216 17.49 7.23 2.18
N LYS A 217 18.38 8.23 2.02
CA LYS A 217 19.38 8.23 0.95
C LYS A 217 20.33 7.02 1.06
N ILE A 218 20.83 6.72 2.26
CA ILE A 218 21.70 5.57 2.50
C ILE A 218 20.97 4.25 2.21
N PHE A 219 19.68 4.14 2.56
CA PHE A 219 18.89 2.94 2.27
C PHE A 219 18.77 2.71 0.75
N GLN A 220 18.54 3.78 -0.02
CA GLN A 220 18.53 3.70 -1.48
C GLN A 220 19.90 3.30 -2.04
N GLU A 221 20.99 3.88 -1.55
CA GLU A 221 22.37 3.54 -1.96
C GLU A 221 22.76 2.10 -1.61
N ALA A 222 22.31 1.61 -0.45
CA ALA A 222 22.54 0.25 0.02
C ALA A 222 21.66 -0.80 -0.68
N GLY A 223 20.73 -0.40 -1.57
CA GLY A 223 19.81 -1.33 -2.22
C GLY A 223 18.71 -1.86 -1.30
N ILE A 224 18.42 -1.19 -0.18
CA ILE A 224 17.43 -1.60 0.82
C ILE A 224 16.10 -0.87 0.53
N PRO A 225 15.08 -1.55 0.00
CA PRO A 225 13.79 -0.94 -0.25
C PRO A 225 13.02 -0.67 1.05
N VAL A 226 12.24 0.41 1.08
CA VAL A 226 11.29 0.71 2.14
C VAL A 226 9.90 0.36 1.64
N ASP A 227 9.27 -0.64 2.25
CA ASP A 227 7.99 -1.20 1.79
C ASP A 227 6.78 -0.61 2.53
N MET A 228 6.99 -0.15 3.76
CA MET A 228 6.01 0.56 4.57
C MET A 228 6.73 1.56 5.47
N ILE A 229 6.06 2.63 5.87
CA ILE A 229 6.70 3.68 6.65
C ILE A 229 5.80 4.21 7.77
N GLY A 230 6.36 4.34 8.95
CA GLY A 230 5.71 4.86 10.15
C GLY A 230 6.44 6.08 10.68
N GLY A 231 5.75 6.96 11.40
CA GLY A 231 6.48 8.00 12.12
C GLY A 231 5.71 8.80 13.16
N THR A 232 6.49 9.51 13.97
CA THR A 232 6.03 10.39 15.05
C THR A 232 6.59 11.79 14.84
N SER A 233 5.79 12.84 15.09
CA SER A 233 6.23 14.23 14.98
C SER A 233 6.88 14.53 13.62
N ILE A 234 8.07 15.13 13.60
CA ILE A 234 8.83 15.36 12.36
C ILE A 234 9.08 14.08 11.55
N GLY A 235 9.18 12.92 12.21
CA GLY A 235 9.30 11.63 11.54
C GLY A 235 8.04 11.26 10.77
N SER A 236 6.85 11.61 11.28
CA SER A 236 5.58 11.44 10.54
C SER A 236 5.53 12.31 9.28
N PHE A 237 6.06 13.54 9.35
CA PHE A 237 6.15 14.43 8.19
C PHE A 237 7.10 13.90 7.13
N MET A 238 8.33 13.52 7.52
CA MET A 238 9.31 12.95 6.59
C MET A 238 8.83 11.62 6.01
N GLY A 239 8.16 10.80 6.83
CA GLY A 239 7.59 9.53 6.40
C GLY A 239 6.44 9.70 5.41
N ALA A 240 5.55 10.66 5.66
CA ALA A 240 4.47 11.03 4.74
C ALA A 240 5.01 11.53 3.40
N LEU A 241 6.04 12.39 3.41
CA LEU A 241 6.69 12.87 2.19
C LEU A 241 7.27 11.73 1.36
N TRP A 242 7.95 10.78 2.00
CA TRP A 242 8.52 9.62 1.32
C TRP A 242 7.45 8.65 0.81
N ALA A 243 6.40 8.43 1.60
CA ALA A 243 5.26 7.59 1.21
C ALA A 243 4.48 8.16 0.02
N GLU A 244 4.39 9.49 -0.07
CA GLU A 244 3.76 10.21 -1.18
C GLU A 244 4.66 10.25 -2.43
N GLU A 245 5.98 10.33 -2.26
CA GLU A 245 6.94 10.55 -3.33
C GLU A 245 8.23 9.76 -3.09
N PRO A 246 8.29 8.47 -3.46
CA PRO A 246 9.43 7.60 -3.19
C PRO A 246 10.62 7.84 -4.16
N ARG A 247 10.73 9.03 -4.76
CA ARG A 247 11.85 9.46 -5.59
C ARG A 247 12.76 10.39 -4.78
N ILE A 248 14.05 10.05 -4.70
CA ILE A 248 15.01 10.74 -3.81
C ILE A 248 15.14 12.24 -4.08
N ALA A 249 15.14 12.66 -5.36
CA ALA A 249 15.34 14.06 -5.73
C ALA A 249 14.15 14.96 -5.33
N PRO A 250 12.90 14.66 -5.75
CA PRO A 250 11.72 15.41 -5.29
C PRO A 250 11.54 15.36 -3.76
N PHE A 251 11.79 14.20 -3.14
CA PHE A 251 11.72 14.05 -1.68
C PHE A 251 12.68 15.01 -0.96
N THR A 252 13.95 15.02 -1.36
CA THR A 252 14.99 15.87 -0.75
C THR A 252 14.67 17.36 -0.94
N GLN A 253 14.17 17.73 -2.12
CA GLN A 253 13.77 19.11 -2.41
C GLN A 253 12.62 19.56 -1.49
N ARG A 254 11.53 18.79 -1.41
CA ARG A 254 10.36 19.12 -0.58
C ARG A 254 10.71 19.15 0.91
N ALA A 255 11.56 18.22 1.37
CA ALA A 255 12.05 18.20 2.74
C ALA A 255 12.87 19.47 3.06
N ARG A 256 13.73 19.91 2.13
CA ARG A 256 14.53 21.15 2.28
C ARG A 256 13.65 22.39 2.30
N GLU A 257 12.69 22.51 1.37
CA GLU A 257 11.74 23.62 1.30
C GLU A 257 11.00 23.76 2.64
N PHE A 258 10.47 22.66 3.17
CA PHE A 258 9.82 22.66 4.49
C PHE A 258 10.77 23.10 5.61
N CYS A 259 11.97 22.53 5.70
CA CYS A 259 12.95 22.90 6.73
C CYS A 259 13.33 24.40 6.64
N SER A 260 13.43 24.96 5.43
CA SER A 260 13.73 26.37 5.21
C SER A 260 12.59 27.30 5.67
N SER A 261 11.34 26.85 5.54
CA SER A 261 10.18 27.57 6.07
C SER A 261 10.23 27.67 7.60
N PHE A 262 10.76 26.65 8.29
CA PHE A 262 10.94 26.67 9.76
C PHE A 262 12.05 27.58 10.26
N THR A 263 13.05 27.88 9.42
CA THR A 263 14.11 28.85 9.76
C THR A 263 13.63 30.29 9.72
N SER A 264 12.50 30.58 9.06
CA SER A 264 11.96 31.93 9.00
C SER A 264 11.35 32.37 10.35
N LEU A 265 12.05 33.26 11.06
CA LEU A 265 11.61 33.83 12.35
C LEU A 265 10.38 34.74 12.19
N TRP A 266 10.22 35.37 11.01
CA TRP A 266 9.13 36.30 10.72
C TRP A 266 7.76 35.64 10.59
N ALA A 267 7.67 34.42 10.05
CA ALA A 267 6.41 33.66 9.99
C ALA A 267 5.95 33.20 11.39
N LYS A 268 6.91 32.83 12.26
CA LYS A 268 6.63 32.48 13.67
C LYS A 268 6.09 33.67 14.46
N LEU A 269 6.67 34.87 14.27
CA LEU A 269 6.22 36.09 14.93
C LEU A 269 4.80 36.51 14.50
N LYS A 270 4.41 36.29 13.23
CA LYS A 270 3.05 36.56 12.74
C LYS A 270 2.00 35.56 13.23
N ASP A 271 2.41 34.37 13.64
CA ASP A 271 1.52 33.29 14.11
C ASP A 271 1.35 33.27 15.65
N LEU A 272 1.90 34.25 16.37
CA LEU A 272 1.74 34.36 17.83
C LEU A 272 0.27 34.64 18.19
N THR A 273 -0.26 33.90 19.16
CA THR A 273 -1.64 34.05 19.66
C THR A 273 -1.65 34.34 21.15
N TYR A 274 -2.78 34.87 21.65
CA TYR A 274 -3.00 35.02 23.09
C TYR A 274 -2.90 33.65 23.81
N PRO A 275 -2.03 33.49 24.80
CA PRO A 275 -1.63 32.18 25.32
C PRO A 275 -2.62 31.66 26.38
N THR A 276 -3.86 31.39 25.99
CA THR A 276 -4.81 30.63 26.83
C THR A 276 -4.69 29.13 26.64
N VAL A 277 -4.20 28.66 25.48
CA VAL A 277 -4.01 27.23 25.15
C VAL A 277 -2.67 26.91 24.45
N SER A 278 -2.11 27.83 23.66
CA SER A 278 -0.81 27.67 22.97
C SER A 278 -0.17 29.02 22.61
N ILE A 279 1.14 29.04 22.40
CA ILE A 279 1.92 30.23 22.02
C ILE A 279 1.71 30.61 20.55
N PHE A 280 1.56 29.62 19.67
CA PHE A 280 1.27 29.82 18.24
C PHE A 280 -0.16 29.42 17.90
N SER A 281 -0.76 30.13 16.94
CA SER A 281 -2.09 29.84 16.39
C SER A 281 -2.08 28.55 15.57
N GLY A 282 -0.93 28.24 14.95
CA GLY A 282 -0.74 27.10 14.07
C GLY A 282 -1.36 27.29 12.69
N ARG A 283 -1.91 28.47 12.35
CA ARG A 283 -2.51 28.75 11.04
C ARG A 283 -1.49 28.70 9.92
N GLU A 284 -0.33 29.33 10.12
CA GLU A 284 0.77 29.29 9.15
C GLU A 284 1.28 27.86 8.97
N PHE A 285 1.42 27.14 10.08
CA PHE A 285 1.86 25.75 10.04
C PHE A 285 0.85 24.82 9.34
N ASN A 286 -0.45 25.02 9.57
CA ASN A 286 -1.52 24.32 8.86
C ASN A 286 -1.50 24.66 7.37
N SER A 287 -1.30 25.93 7.01
CA SER A 287 -1.20 26.39 5.62
C SER A 287 -0.01 25.76 4.89
N ALA A 288 1.15 25.72 5.54
CA ALA A 288 2.34 25.06 5.01
C ALA A 288 2.10 23.56 4.76
N LEU A 289 1.54 22.83 5.74
CA LEU A 289 1.25 21.40 5.58
C LEU A 289 0.17 21.14 4.52
N LYS A 290 -0.87 21.98 4.44
CA LYS A 290 -1.87 21.92 3.37
C LYS A 290 -1.26 22.22 2.00
N THR A 291 -0.28 23.11 1.91
CA THR A 291 0.40 23.40 0.64
C THR A 291 1.24 22.22 0.19
N VAL A 292 1.93 21.57 1.14
CA VAL A 292 2.75 20.37 0.88
C VAL A 292 1.90 19.18 0.47
N PHE A 293 0.92 18.77 1.29
CA PHE A 293 0.17 17.53 1.09
C PHE A 293 -1.17 17.71 0.34
N LYS A 294 -1.63 18.95 0.17
CA LYS A 294 -2.92 19.28 -0.48
C LYS A 294 -4.06 18.52 0.19
N ASN A 295 -5.03 18.05 -0.59
CA ASN A 295 -6.21 17.33 -0.11
C ASN A 295 -6.00 15.80 -0.05
N ARG A 296 -4.75 15.33 -0.01
CA ARG A 296 -4.43 13.89 -0.03
C ARG A 296 -4.88 13.20 1.25
N GLN A 297 -5.37 11.98 1.08
CA GLN A 297 -5.64 11.08 2.19
C GLN A 297 -4.45 10.14 2.40
N ILE A 298 -4.31 9.59 3.60
CA ILE A 298 -3.26 8.62 3.94
C ILE A 298 -3.35 7.38 3.06
N GLU A 299 -4.56 6.92 2.77
CA GLU A 299 -4.80 5.76 1.93
C GLU A 299 -4.37 5.97 0.46
N ASP A 300 -4.25 7.20 -0.02
CA ASP A 300 -3.84 7.51 -1.40
C ASP A 300 -2.32 7.51 -1.61
N LEU A 301 -1.53 7.17 -0.59
CA LEU A 301 -0.08 7.20 -0.66
C LEU A 301 0.48 5.98 -1.43
N TRP A 302 1.65 6.13 -2.06
CA TRP A 302 2.28 5.03 -2.79
C TRP A 302 2.72 3.91 -1.86
N LEU A 303 3.26 4.27 -0.70
CA LEU A 303 3.64 3.34 0.36
C LEU A 303 2.59 3.35 1.46
N PRO A 304 2.27 2.18 2.05
CA PRO A 304 1.53 2.13 3.31
C PRO A 304 2.22 3.01 4.35
N PHE A 305 1.46 3.96 4.88
CA PHE A 305 1.93 4.94 5.85
C PHE A 305 1.04 4.90 7.09
N PHE A 306 1.66 5.04 8.26
CA PHE A 306 0.95 5.39 9.47
C PHE A 306 1.68 6.47 10.25
N CYS A 307 0.93 7.24 11.02
CA CYS A 307 1.50 8.13 12.02
C CYS A 307 0.78 7.95 13.36
N ILE A 308 1.43 8.40 14.42
CA ILE A 308 0.87 8.28 15.76
C ILE A 308 0.69 9.64 16.43
N THR A 309 -0.35 9.71 17.24
CA THR A 309 -0.64 10.88 18.08
C THR A 309 -0.96 10.42 19.48
N THR A 310 -0.83 11.33 20.44
CA THR A 310 -1.31 11.12 21.80
C THR A 310 -2.70 11.72 21.94
N ASP A 311 -3.70 10.90 22.25
CA ASP A 311 -5.05 11.35 22.63
C ASP A 311 -5.01 11.75 24.11
N ILE A 312 -5.07 13.05 24.38
CA ILE A 312 -5.04 13.57 25.75
C ILE A 312 -6.40 13.51 26.45
N THR A 313 -7.49 13.37 25.69
CA THR A 313 -8.83 13.19 26.26
C THR A 313 -8.93 11.82 26.93
N ASN A 314 -8.39 10.78 26.30
CA ASN A 314 -8.46 9.40 26.78
C ASN A 314 -7.10 8.84 27.27
N CYS A 315 -6.05 9.66 27.29
CA CYS A 315 -4.69 9.28 27.69
C CYS A 315 -4.15 8.02 26.97
N LYS A 316 -4.36 7.91 25.66
CA LYS A 316 -3.97 6.73 24.87
C LYS A 316 -3.24 7.09 23.58
N MET A 317 -2.42 6.16 23.11
CA MET A 317 -1.83 6.25 21.76
C MET A 317 -2.91 6.02 20.71
N ARG A 318 -2.90 6.81 19.64
CA ARG A 318 -3.71 6.60 18.43
C ARG A 318 -2.80 6.37 17.24
N VAL A 319 -3.15 5.39 16.42
CA VAL A 319 -2.49 5.11 15.14
C VAL A 319 -3.43 5.56 14.03
N HIS A 320 -2.93 6.39 13.12
CA HIS A 320 -3.66 6.92 11.99
C HIS A 320 -3.09 6.35 10.70
N SER A 321 -3.91 5.57 10.00
CA SER A 321 -3.58 4.94 8.71
C SER A 321 -4.58 5.30 7.61
N ASN A 322 -5.55 6.18 7.88
CA ASN A 322 -6.56 6.65 6.95
C ASN A 322 -6.98 8.10 7.25
N GLY A 323 -7.58 8.77 6.25
CA GLY A 323 -8.08 10.14 6.37
C GLY A 323 -7.06 11.22 6.01
N GLU A 324 -7.35 12.48 6.35
CA GLU A 324 -6.63 13.64 5.82
C GLU A 324 -5.16 13.68 6.26
N LEU A 325 -4.24 13.50 5.31
CA LEU A 325 -2.81 13.35 5.58
C LEU A 325 -2.23 14.56 6.31
N TRP A 326 -2.47 15.77 5.80
CA TRP A 326 -1.94 17.00 6.38
C TRP A 326 -2.41 17.20 7.83
N ARG A 327 -3.64 16.77 8.15
CA ARG A 327 -4.26 16.96 9.47
C ARG A 327 -3.65 16.03 10.51
N PHE A 328 -3.47 14.75 10.18
CA PHE A 328 -2.88 13.79 11.12
C PHE A 328 -1.38 13.99 11.29
N VAL A 329 -0.65 14.35 10.23
CA VAL A 329 0.75 14.78 10.34
C VAL A 329 0.86 16.04 11.22
N ARG A 330 -0.04 17.02 11.03
CA ARG A 330 -0.11 18.21 11.87
C ARG A 330 -0.37 17.88 13.34
N ALA A 331 -1.29 16.95 13.61
CA ALA A 331 -1.62 16.49 14.96
C ALA A 331 -0.43 15.78 15.62
N SER A 332 0.25 14.92 14.86
CA SER A 332 1.47 14.21 15.28
C SER A 332 2.62 15.18 15.57
N MET A 333 2.61 16.38 15.00
CA MET A 333 3.57 17.47 15.27
C MET A 333 3.05 18.53 16.25
N SER A 334 1.89 18.34 16.88
CA SER A 334 1.31 19.27 17.86
C SER A 334 2.00 19.14 19.21
N TYR A 335 3.19 19.72 19.36
CA TYR A 335 3.85 19.75 20.67
C TYR A 335 3.05 20.67 21.63
N PRO A 336 2.61 20.17 22.81
CA PRO A 336 1.91 20.97 23.82
C PRO A 336 2.65 22.26 24.15
N ILE A 337 1.92 23.30 24.56
CA ILE A 337 2.42 24.68 24.81
C ILE A 337 2.77 25.43 23.53
N LEU A 338 3.39 24.78 22.54
CA LEU A 338 3.76 25.42 21.28
C LEU A 338 2.56 25.54 20.33
N LEU A 339 1.85 24.44 20.12
CA LEU A 339 0.77 24.34 19.13
C LEU A 339 -0.53 23.84 19.79
N PRO A 340 -1.70 24.31 19.32
CA PRO A 340 -2.96 23.84 19.85
C PRO A 340 -3.20 22.38 19.45
N PRO A 341 -3.87 21.59 20.30
CA PRO A 341 -4.29 20.23 19.96
C PRO A 341 -5.26 20.26 18.77
N ILE A 342 -5.27 19.18 17.99
CA ILE A 342 -6.23 19.00 16.90
C ILE A 342 -7.32 18.04 17.37
N GLY A 343 -8.58 18.42 17.20
CA GLY A 343 -9.69 17.50 17.41
C GLY A 343 -9.70 16.42 16.33
N ASP A 344 -9.89 15.16 16.71
CA ASP A 344 -10.16 14.06 15.80
C ASP A 344 -11.54 14.29 15.13
N PRO A 345 -11.66 14.23 13.80
CA PRO A 345 -12.95 14.40 13.13
C PRO A 345 -13.97 13.30 13.46
N MET A 346 -13.55 12.13 13.94
CA MET A 346 -14.44 11.00 14.19
C MET A 346 -15.15 11.07 15.55
N ASP A 347 -14.44 11.46 16.61
CA ASP A 347 -14.95 11.44 17.99
C ASP A 347 -14.69 12.73 18.78
N GLY A 348 -14.02 13.72 18.17
CA GLY A 348 -13.71 14.99 18.81
C GLY A 348 -12.57 14.93 19.84
N ALA A 349 -11.89 13.79 19.99
CA ALA A 349 -10.79 13.65 20.94
C ALA A 349 -9.64 14.62 20.60
N LEU A 350 -8.99 15.18 21.62
CA LEU A 350 -7.89 16.11 21.42
C LEU A 350 -6.58 15.36 21.19
N LEU A 351 -5.96 15.60 20.04
CA LEU A 351 -4.73 14.96 19.59
C LEU A 351 -3.53 15.91 19.71
N VAL A 352 -2.48 15.41 20.35
CA VAL A 352 -1.16 16.06 20.46
C VAL A 352 -0.06 15.15 19.92
N ASP A 353 1.17 15.65 19.93
CA ASP A 353 2.36 14.93 19.43
C ASP A 353 2.44 13.50 20.01
N GLY A 354 2.76 12.54 19.15
CA GLY A 354 2.90 11.14 19.53
C GLY A 354 4.11 10.86 20.44
N VAL A 355 5.07 11.80 20.55
CA VAL A 355 6.28 11.63 21.38
C VAL A 355 6.00 11.29 22.84
N PHE A 356 4.85 11.73 23.37
CA PHE A 356 4.45 11.47 24.76
C PHE A 356 3.98 10.05 25.02
N THR A 357 3.54 9.33 23.98
CA THR A 357 3.10 7.94 24.10
C THR A 357 4.12 6.98 23.51
N ASN A 358 4.63 7.28 22.31
CA ASN A 358 5.62 6.46 21.65
C ASN A 358 6.46 7.28 20.66
N ASN A 359 7.72 7.53 20.96
CA ASN A 359 8.56 8.32 20.06
C ASN A 359 9.01 7.55 18.81
N VAL A 360 9.13 6.21 18.88
CA VAL A 360 9.59 5.36 17.79
C VAL A 360 8.64 4.17 17.66
N PRO A 361 7.53 4.33 16.91
CA PRO A 361 6.47 3.34 16.89
C PRO A 361 6.85 2.12 16.04
N GLY A 362 7.41 1.09 16.68
CA GLY A 362 7.40 -0.26 16.13
C GLY A 362 6.00 -0.86 16.24
N ILE A 363 5.44 -1.33 15.12
CA ILE A 363 4.16 -2.03 15.05
C ILE A 363 4.41 -3.47 14.60
#